data_AF-A0A1D6PI26-F1
#
_entry.id   AF-A0A1D6PI26-F1
#
_cell.length_a   1.000
_cell.length_b   1.000
_cell.length_c   1.000
_cell.angle_alpha   90.00
_cell.angle_beta   90.00
_cell.angle_gamma   90.00
#
_symmetry.space_group_name_H-M   'P 1'
#
loop_
_entity.id
_entity.type
_entity.pdbx_description
1 polymer ?
#
loop_
_entity_poly.entity_id
_entity_poly.type
_entity_poly.pdbx_seq_one_letter_code
_entity_poly.pdbx_strand_id
1 'polypeptide(L)'
;MATVAPASVKGFNCTANRTRPCQAYALYRAGFAGMPLDLAAIGDLFAVSRFMIVHANNLSTMAAPANGQPLLVPLQCGCPSRSLSSYALMQYHIGLGGTYWIVSTTKLQNLTQYQAVERVNPTLVPTVLDVDIMVTFPVFCQCPAAADNATTLVTYVMQLGDTYVSVAAAFSIAYPQ
;
A
#
# COMPACT_ATOMS: atom_id res chain seq x y z
N MET A 1 4.01 19.05 17.69
CA MET A 1 2.63 18.88 17.19
C MET A 1 2.66 18.36 15.75
N ALA A 2 2.46 17.06 15.55
CA ALA A 2 2.36 16.50 14.20
C ALA A 2 0.93 16.74 13.66
N THR A 3 0.82 17.58 12.65
CA THR A 3 -0.44 17.85 11.96
C THR A 3 -0.89 16.58 11.25
N VAL A 4 -2.19 16.24 11.37
CA VAL A 4 -2.81 15.18 10.56
C VAL A 4 -2.51 15.49 9.10
N ALA A 5 -1.71 14.63 8.45
CA ALA A 5 -1.48 14.78 7.02
C ALA A 5 -2.84 14.68 6.32
N PRO A 6 -3.26 15.68 5.52
CA PRO A 6 -4.49 15.54 4.75
C PRO A 6 -4.39 14.27 3.90
N ALA A 7 -5.52 13.58 3.70
CA ALA A 7 -5.57 12.41 2.83
C ALA A 7 -5.06 12.82 1.43
N SER A 8 -3.77 12.57 1.18
CA SER A 8 -3.12 13.05 -0.03
C SER A 8 -3.56 12.16 -1.17
N VAL A 9 -4.50 12.64 -1.97
CA VAL A 9 -4.84 12.04 -3.29
C VAL A 9 -3.65 12.08 -4.26
N LYS A 10 -2.56 12.76 -3.88
CA LYS A 10 -1.32 12.83 -4.65
C LYS A 10 -0.32 11.75 -4.22
N GLY A 11 -0.41 11.19 -3.02
CA GLY A 11 0.65 10.33 -2.47
C GLY A 11 1.91 11.12 -2.08
N PHE A 12 3.06 10.46 -2.12
CA PHE A 12 4.36 11.02 -1.71
C PHE A 12 5.13 11.62 -2.90
N ASN A 13 5.79 12.76 -2.76
CA ASN A 13 6.53 13.37 -3.88
C ASN A 13 7.76 12.56 -4.30
N CYS A 14 8.01 12.54 -5.61
CA CYS A 14 9.24 12.04 -6.22
C CYS A 14 10.40 13.04 -6.08
N THR A 15 11.03 13.08 -4.91
CA THR A 15 12.18 13.96 -4.65
C THR A 15 13.49 13.36 -5.17
N ALA A 16 14.38 14.20 -5.71
CA ALA A 16 15.67 13.79 -6.26
C ALA A 16 16.59 13.10 -5.22
N ASN A 17 16.50 13.49 -3.95
CA ASN A 17 17.41 13.10 -2.87
C ASN A 17 17.18 11.68 -2.32
N ARG A 18 16.54 10.81 -3.09
CA ARG A 18 16.14 9.45 -2.68
C ARG A 18 16.54 8.43 -3.73
N THR A 19 17.22 7.38 -3.29
CA THR A 19 17.60 6.24 -4.12
C THR A 19 16.35 5.50 -4.56
N ARG A 20 16.19 5.28 -5.88
CA ARG A 20 15.01 4.68 -6.50
C ARG A 20 15.44 3.71 -7.61
N PRO A 21 14.73 2.59 -7.79
CA PRO A 21 13.68 2.06 -6.91
C PRO A 21 14.25 1.59 -5.57
N CYS A 22 13.39 1.34 -4.59
CA CYS A 22 13.78 0.80 -3.28
C CYS A 22 12.76 -0.23 -2.80
N GLN A 23 13.19 -1.08 -1.86
CA GLN A 23 12.28 -1.91 -1.09
C GLN A 23 11.56 -1.02 -0.06
N ALA A 24 10.24 -1.04 -0.08
CA ALA A 24 9.38 -0.47 0.96
C ALA A 24 8.36 -1.52 1.41
N TYR A 25 7.52 -1.19 2.37
CA TYR A 25 6.41 -2.05 2.81
C TYR A 25 5.10 -1.28 2.90
N ALA A 26 3.98 -1.98 2.79
CA ALA A 26 2.68 -1.53 3.28
C ALA A 26 2.27 -2.37 4.48
N LEU A 27 1.60 -1.77 5.45
CA LEU A 27 0.88 -2.53 6.47
C LEU A 27 -0.53 -2.84 5.96
N TYR A 28 -0.80 -4.13 5.75
CA TYR A 28 -2.07 -4.68 5.31
C TYR A 28 -2.73 -5.46 6.43
N ARG A 29 -4.04 -5.32 6.65
CA ARG A 29 -4.76 -6.04 7.71
C ARG A 29 -5.57 -7.19 7.11
N ALA A 30 -5.12 -8.44 7.32
CA ALA A 30 -5.81 -9.60 6.78
C ALA A 30 -7.25 -9.72 7.31
N GLY A 31 -8.19 -10.23 6.49
CA GLY A 31 -9.58 -10.47 6.92
C GLY A 31 -10.48 -9.22 7.00
N PHE A 32 -9.89 -8.02 7.05
CA PHE A 32 -10.65 -6.78 7.17
C PHE A 32 -11.62 -6.61 6.00
N ALA A 33 -12.87 -6.22 6.29
CA ALA A 33 -13.94 -6.06 5.28
C ALA A 33 -14.15 -7.29 4.36
N GLY A 34 -13.97 -8.50 4.90
CA GLY A 34 -14.14 -9.75 4.15
C GLY A 34 -12.99 -10.05 3.18
N MET A 35 -11.85 -9.38 3.33
CA MET A 35 -10.65 -9.69 2.55
C MET A 35 -10.10 -11.08 2.88
N PRO A 36 -9.38 -11.71 1.94
CA PRO A 36 -8.86 -13.06 2.15
C PRO A 36 -8.00 -13.18 3.40
N LEU A 37 -8.14 -14.31 4.10
CA LEU A 37 -7.19 -14.80 5.10
C LEU A 37 -6.15 -15.74 4.47
N ASP A 38 -5.95 -15.64 3.16
CA ASP A 38 -4.98 -16.42 2.41
C ASP A 38 -3.84 -15.53 1.91
N LEU A 39 -2.61 -15.93 2.23
CA LEU A 39 -1.41 -15.16 1.90
C LEU A 39 -1.13 -15.13 0.40
N ALA A 40 -1.57 -16.13 -0.39
CA ALA A 40 -1.40 -16.09 -1.84
C ALA A 40 -2.35 -15.06 -2.47
N ALA A 41 -3.63 -15.05 -2.07
CA ALA A 41 -4.59 -14.05 -2.53
C ALA A 41 -4.21 -12.61 -2.13
N ILE A 42 -3.62 -12.41 -0.95
CA ILE A 42 -3.03 -11.10 -0.58
C ILE A 42 -1.82 -10.82 -1.48
N GLY A 43 -0.98 -11.81 -1.73
CA GLY A 43 0.18 -11.68 -2.62
C GLY A 43 -0.20 -11.22 -4.03
N ASP A 44 -1.22 -11.83 -4.61
CA ASP A 44 -1.73 -11.49 -5.96
C ASP A 44 -2.18 -10.03 -6.04
N LEU A 45 -2.80 -9.50 -4.98
CA LEU A 45 -3.21 -8.09 -4.91
C LEU A 45 -2.02 -7.11 -4.94
N PHE A 46 -0.87 -7.53 -4.41
CA PHE A 46 0.33 -6.70 -4.30
C PHE A 46 1.46 -7.09 -5.27
N ALA A 47 1.17 -7.97 -6.24
CA ALA A 47 2.15 -8.53 -7.17
C ALA A 47 3.38 -9.13 -6.46
N VAL A 48 3.15 -9.80 -5.32
CA VAL A 48 4.18 -10.48 -4.53
C VAL A 48 3.80 -11.94 -4.28
N SER A 49 4.79 -12.80 -4.06
CA SER A 49 4.54 -14.20 -3.71
C SER A 49 4.16 -14.34 -2.22
N ARG A 50 3.42 -15.41 -1.91
CA ARG A 50 3.19 -15.87 -0.53
C ARG A 50 4.48 -15.93 0.27
N PHE A 51 5.57 -16.43 -0.33
CA PHE A 51 6.87 -16.53 0.34
C PHE A 51 7.42 -15.17 0.77
N MET A 52 7.28 -14.13 -0.07
CA MET A 52 7.73 -12.78 0.27
C MET A 52 6.98 -12.20 1.48
N ILE A 53 5.67 -12.44 1.57
CA ILE A 53 4.87 -12.01 2.74
C ILE A 53 5.26 -12.83 3.98
N VAL A 54 5.40 -14.15 3.86
CA VAL A 54 5.81 -15.04 4.96
C VAL A 54 7.16 -14.60 5.53
N HIS A 55 8.14 -14.34 4.66
CA HIS A 55 9.48 -13.92 5.05
C HIS A 55 9.48 -12.54 5.72
N ALA A 56 8.74 -11.58 5.18
CA ALA A 56 8.61 -10.23 5.74
C ALA A 56 7.99 -10.20 7.16
N ASN A 57 7.17 -11.20 7.50
CA ASN A 57 6.45 -11.27 8.76
C ASN A 57 6.94 -12.38 9.71
N ASN A 58 8.04 -13.07 9.35
CA ASN A 58 8.56 -14.22 10.08
C ASN A 58 7.49 -15.29 10.41
N LEU A 59 6.63 -15.58 9.42
CA LEU A 59 5.56 -16.58 9.55
C LEU A 59 6.05 -17.97 9.10
N SER A 60 5.27 -18.99 9.42
CA SER A 60 5.41 -20.30 8.77
C SER A 60 4.83 -20.26 7.36
N THR A 61 5.41 -21.02 6.42
CA THR A 61 4.88 -21.14 5.05
C THR A 61 3.45 -21.68 5.00
N MET A 62 3.04 -22.43 6.02
CA MET A 62 1.68 -23.00 6.17
C MET A 62 0.74 -22.10 7.00
N ALA A 63 1.20 -20.97 7.52
CA ALA A 63 0.37 -20.11 8.34
C ALA A 63 -0.79 -19.50 7.51
N ALA A 64 -1.95 -19.36 8.16
CA ALA A 64 -3.03 -18.49 7.72
C ALA A 64 -3.10 -17.32 8.71
N PRO A 65 -3.11 -16.06 8.25
CA PRO A 65 -3.25 -14.91 9.13
C PRO A 65 -4.58 -14.95 9.89
N ALA A 66 -4.57 -14.44 11.12
CA ALA A 66 -5.79 -14.22 11.89
C ALA A 66 -6.57 -13.01 11.33
N ASN A 67 -7.88 -12.95 11.62
CA ASN A 67 -8.69 -11.80 11.25
C ASN A 67 -8.20 -10.53 11.95
N GLY A 68 -7.94 -9.49 11.17
CA GLY A 68 -7.35 -8.22 11.63
C GLY A 68 -5.83 -8.24 11.80
N GLN A 69 -5.15 -9.37 11.55
CA GLN A 69 -3.70 -9.46 11.72
C GLN A 69 -2.98 -8.48 10.78
N PRO A 70 -2.14 -7.56 11.31
CA PRO A 70 -1.31 -6.71 10.48
C PRO A 70 -0.19 -7.55 9.83
N LEU A 71 0.01 -7.32 8.54
CA LEU A 71 1.03 -7.95 7.71
C LEU A 71 1.83 -6.87 7.01
N LEU A 72 3.15 -6.96 7.08
CA LEU A 72 4.06 -6.23 6.22
C LEU A 72 4.05 -6.87 4.83
N VAL A 73 3.60 -6.12 3.83
CA VAL A 73 3.61 -6.55 2.44
C VAL A 73 4.73 -5.81 1.71
N PRO A 74 5.73 -6.52 1.16
CA PRO A 74 6.82 -5.90 0.39
C PRO A 74 6.29 -5.13 -0.83
N LEU A 75 6.86 -3.97 -1.10
CA LEU A 75 6.57 -3.13 -2.26
C LEU A 75 7.86 -2.76 -2.99
N GLN A 76 7.84 -2.88 -4.33
CA GLN A 76 8.88 -2.30 -5.17
C GLN A 76 8.54 -0.82 -5.41
N CYS A 77 9.03 0.05 -4.52
CA CYS A 77 8.70 1.46 -4.54
C CYS A 77 9.59 2.23 -5.50
N GLY A 78 9.00 3.16 -6.24
CA GLY A 78 9.77 4.01 -7.14
C GLY A 78 8.99 5.21 -7.64
N CYS A 79 9.55 5.84 -8.66
CA CYS A 79 8.95 6.97 -9.35
C CYS A 79 8.80 6.62 -10.83
N PRO A 80 7.69 5.96 -11.22
CA PRO A 80 7.44 5.65 -12.62
C PRO A 80 7.53 6.92 -13.48
N SER A 81 8.05 6.78 -14.70
CA SER A 81 8.39 7.93 -15.57
C SER A 81 7.23 8.92 -15.69
N ARG A 82 7.53 10.21 -15.52
CA ARG A 82 6.58 11.34 -15.54
C ARG A 82 5.62 11.44 -14.35
N SER A 83 5.68 10.51 -13.39
CA SER A 83 4.94 10.66 -12.14
C SER A 83 5.61 11.71 -11.25
N LEU A 84 4.80 12.63 -10.72
CA LEU A 84 5.21 13.54 -9.64
C LEU A 84 5.26 12.82 -8.28
N SER A 85 4.71 11.60 -8.21
CA SER A 85 4.48 10.86 -6.98
C SER A 85 5.12 9.47 -7.00
N SER A 86 5.62 9.07 -5.83
CA SER A 86 6.23 7.76 -5.57
C SER A 86 5.15 6.75 -5.20
N TYR A 87 5.17 5.60 -5.86
CA TYR A 87 4.24 4.50 -5.64
C TYR A 87 4.79 3.18 -6.19
N ALA A 88 4.18 2.08 -5.78
CA ALA A 88 4.35 0.76 -6.35
C ALA A 88 3.15 0.45 -7.26
N LEU A 89 3.40 -0.18 -8.40
CA LEU A 89 2.39 -0.51 -9.41
C LEU A 89 1.69 -1.83 -9.06
N MET A 90 0.39 -1.78 -8.77
CA MET A 90 -0.42 -3.00 -8.61
C MET A 90 -1.32 -3.17 -9.83
N GLN A 91 -1.23 -4.32 -10.47
CA GLN A 91 -2.07 -4.67 -11.61
C GLN A 91 -3.24 -5.51 -11.11
N TYR A 92 -4.47 -5.06 -11.36
CA TYR A 92 -5.67 -5.71 -10.83
C TYR A 92 -6.74 -5.85 -11.91
N HIS A 93 -7.27 -7.07 -12.05
CA HIS A 93 -8.38 -7.38 -12.93
C HIS A 93 -9.71 -6.98 -12.27
N ILE A 94 -10.44 -6.05 -12.88
CA ILE A 94 -11.73 -5.60 -12.37
C ILE A 94 -12.75 -6.74 -12.48
N GLY A 95 -13.28 -7.18 -11.34
CA GLY A 95 -14.42 -8.09 -11.29
C GLY A 95 -15.76 -7.39 -11.50
N LEU A 96 -16.83 -8.17 -11.61
CA LEU A 96 -18.20 -7.65 -11.72
C LEU A 96 -18.52 -6.66 -10.58
N GLY A 97 -18.96 -5.46 -10.93
CA GLY A 97 -19.26 -4.39 -9.97
C GLY A 97 -18.03 -3.74 -9.32
N GLY A 98 -16.82 -4.11 -9.74
CA GLY A 98 -15.58 -3.49 -9.28
C GLY A 98 -15.46 -2.06 -9.80
N THR A 99 -15.04 -1.15 -8.93
CA THR A 99 -14.76 0.25 -9.27
C THR A 99 -13.41 0.65 -8.72
N TYR A 100 -12.83 1.74 -9.22
CA TYR A 100 -11.61 2.31 -8.65
C TYR A 100 -11.78 2.62 -7.16
N TRP A 101 -12.97 3.06 -6.75
CA TRP A 101 -13.28 3.34 -5.34
C TRP A 101 -13.28 2.07 -4.48
N ILE A 102 -14.00 1.02 -4.89
CA ILE A 102 -14.09 -0.24 -4.12
C ILE A 102 -12.71 -0.90 -3.97
N VAL A 103 -11.94 -0.96 -5.07
CA VAL A 103 -10.61 -1.59 -5.02
C VAL A 103 -9.66 -0.75 -4.18
N SER A 104 -9.65 0.59 -4.33
CA SER A 104 -8.76 1.46 -3.53
C SER A 104 -9.08 1.43 -2.04
N THR A 105 -10.35 1.55 -1.67
CA THR A 105 -10.77 1.74 -0.27
C THR A 105 -10.96 0.43 0.49
N THR A 106 -11.43 -0.62 -0.19
CA THR A 106 -11.74 -1.90 0.45
C THR A 106 -10.63 -2.92 0.21
N LYS A 107 -10.29 -3.22 -1.05
CA LYS A 107 -9.29 -4.27 -1.39
C LYS A 107 -7.89 -3.85 -0.94
N LEU A 108 -7.48 -2.64 -1.29
CA LEU A 108 -6.18 -2.03 -0.96
C LEU A 108 -6.22 -1.20 0.34
N GLN A 109 -7.33 -1.20 1.08
CA GLN A 109 -7.43 -0.62 2.43
C GLN A 109 -6.98 0.84 2.54
N ASN A 110 -7.24 1.67 1.52
CA ASN A 110 -6.81 3.07 1.42
C ASN A 110 -5.29 3.28 1.32
N LEU A 111 -4.52 2.25 0.96
CA LEU A 111 -3.11 2.38 0.58
C LEU A 111 -2.92 3.12 -0.75
N THR A 112 -4.02 3.32 -1.48
CA THR A 112 -4.13 4.23 -2.62
C THR A 112 -5.49 4.94 -2.57
N GLN A 113 -5.70 5.89 -3.47
CA GLN A 113 -6.94 6.65 -3.61
C GLN A 113 -7.41 6.59 -5.05
N TYR A 114 -8.72 6.50 -5.28
CA TYR A 114 -9.28 6.32 -6.62
C TYR A 114 -8.90 7.47 -7.57
N GLN A 115 -8.73 8.70 -7.08
CA GLN A 115 -8.27 9.84 -7.89
C GLN A 115 -6.83 9.66 -8.40
N ALA A 116 -5.99 8.90 -7.66
CA ALA A 116 -4.66 8.54 -8.13
C ALA A 116 -4.74 7.43 -9.18
N VAL A 117 -5.69 6.50 -9.03
CA VAL A 117 -5.98 5.46 -10.04
C VAL A 117 -6.42 6.11 -11.36
N GLU A 118 -7.33 7.08 -11.33
CA GLU A 118 -7.74 7.84 -12.52
C GLU A 118 -6.55 8.50 -13.22
N ARG A 119 -5.64 9.10 -12.45
CA ARG A 119 -4.45 9.78 -12.98
C ARG A 119 -3.49 8.83 -13.70
N VAL A 120 -3.31 7.60 -13.19
CA VAL A 120 -2.37 6.62 -13.77
C VAL A 120 -3.01 5.72 -14.84
N ASN A 121 -4.33 5.80 -15.03
CA ASN A 121 -5.05 5.11 -16.10
C ASN A 121 -5.79 6.11 -17.02
N PRO A 122 -5.09 7.04 -17.70
CA PRO A 122 -5.72 8.13 -18.45
C PRO A 122 -6.55 7.67 -19.66
N THR A 123 -6.39 6.42 -20.10
CA THR A 123 -7.11 5.84 -21.24
C THR A 123 -8.38 5.09 -20.84
N LEU A 124 -8.62 4.88 -19.54
CA LEU A 124 -9.77 4.15 -19.04
C LEU A 124 -10.83 5.12 -18.52
N VAL A 125 -12.10 4.78 -18.73
CA VAL A 125 -13.24 5.57 -18.24
C VAL A 125 -13.70 4.98 -16.90
N PRO A 126 -13.59 5.70 -15.76
CA PRO A 126 -13.85 5.13 -14.43
C PRO A 126 -15.27 4.59 -14.21
N THR A 127 -16.23 5.06 -15.02
CA THR A 127 -17.64 4.65 -14.99
C THR A 127 -17.97 3.53 -15.98
N VAL A 128 -17.04 3.17 -16.86
CA VAL A 128 -17.20 2.12 -17.88
C VAL A 128 -15.99 1.19 -17.78
N LEU A 129 -16.04 0.29 -16.81
CA LEU A 129 -15.03 -0.73 -16.57
C LEU A 129 -15.63 -2.10 -16.92
N ASP A 130 -15.16 -2.69 -18.02
CA ASP A 130 -15.54 -4.05 -18.39
C ASP A 130 -15.00 -5.06 -17.38
N VAL A 131 -15.69 -6.19 -17.24
CA VAL A 131 -15.17 -7.29 -16.42
C VAL A 131 -13.87 -7.80 -17.04
N ASP A 132 -12.89 -8.10 -16.19
CA ASP A 132 -11.54 -8.54 -16.54
C ASP A 132 -10.64 -7.45 -17.16
N ILE A 133 -11.10 -6.19 -17.25
CA ILE A 133 -10.21 -5.10 -17.63
C ILE A 133 -9.14 -4.91 -16.57
N MET A 134 -7.90 -4.80 -17.03
CA MET A 134 -6.73 -4.69 -16.17
C MET A 134 -6.45 -3.22 -15.87
N VAL A 135 -6.45 -2.86 -14.58
CA VAL A 135 -6.30 -1.48 -14.09
C VAL A 135 -5.07 -1.38 -13.21
N THR A 136 -4.29 -0.32 -13.39
CA THR A 136 -3.13 -0.03 -12.56
C THR A 136 -3.54 0.76 -11.31
N PHE A 137 -3.30 0.20 -10.13
CA PHE A 137 -3.49 0.86 -8.84
C PHE A 137 -2.13 1.32 -8.27
N PRO A 138 -1.92 2.63 -8.06
CA PRO A 138 -0.65 3.15 -7.53
C PRO A 138 -0.67 3.10 -5.99
N VAL A 139 -0.17 2.02 -5.40
CA VAL A 139 -0.03 1.91 -3.94
C VAL A 139 1.04 2.89 -3.48
N PHE A 140 0.66 3.88 -2.67
CA PHE A 140 1.58 4.91 -2.22
C PHE A 140 2.70 4.31 -1.40
N CYS A 141 3.92 4.78 -1.63
CA CYS A 141 5.09 4.37 -0.88
C CYS A 141 6.19 5.42 -1.07
N GLN A 142 7.22 5.36 -0.24
CA GLN A 142 8.33 6.30 -0.30
C GLN A 142 9.64 5.56 -0.04
N CYS A 143 10.71 5.99 -0.71
CA CYS A 143 12.05 5.53 -0.41
C CYS A 143 12.66 6.38 0.71
N PRO A 144 13.48 5.79 1.60
CA PRO A 144 14.18 6.56 2.61
C PRO A 144 15.16 7.55 1.95
N ALA A 145 15.23 8.76 2.50
CA ALA A 145 16.31 9.71 2.27
C ALA A 145 17.42 9.50 3.30
N ALA A 146 18.63 10.01 3.02
CA ALA A 146 19.75 9.94 3.97
C ALA A 146 19.42 10.54 5.35
N ALA A 147 18.53 11.53 5.39
CA ALA A 147 18.09 12.18 6.63
C ALA A 147 17.10 11.35 7.47
N ASP A 148 16.47 10.31 6.89
CA ASP A 148 15.43 9.52 7.57
C ASP A 148 16.02 8.52 8.58
N ASN A 149 17.34 8.26 8.54
CA ASN A 149 18.04 7.25 9.37
C ASN A 149 17.31 5.88 9.40
N ALA A 150 16.70 5.50 8.28
CA ALA A 150 15.93 4.27 8.13
C ALA A 150 16.38 3.50 6.88
N THR A 151 16.41 2.18 6.96
CA THR A 151 16.74 1.30 5.82
C THR A 151 15.53 1.07 4.91
N THR A 152 14.32 1.16 5.46
CA THR A 152 13.06 0.97 4.76
C THR A 152 11.97 1.82 5.40
N LEU A 153 10.91 2.11 4.64
CA LEU A 153 9.71 2.80 5.12
C LEU A 153 8.48 1.90 4.99
N VAL A 154 7.51 2.10 5.89
CA VAL A 154 6.22 1.41 5.88
C VAL A 154 5.12 2.42 5.59
N THR A 155 4.30 2.15 4.59
CA THR A 155 3.07 2.89 4.34
C THR A 155 1.99 2.36 5.27
N TYR A 156 1.46 3.24 6.10
CA TYR A 156 0.48 2.91 7.13
C TYR A 156 -0.77 3.76 6.98
N VAL A 157 -1.94 3.11 6.99
CA VAL A 157 -3.24 3.79 6.99
C VAL A 157 -3.72 3.88 8.44
N MET A 158 -3.80 5.11 8.95
CA MET A 158 -4.31 5.40 10.30
C MET A 158 -5.71 4.82 10.49
N GLN A 159 -5.90 4.11 11.59
CA GLN A 159 -7.17 3.57 12.03
C GLN A 159 -7.84 4.48 13.05
N LEU A 160 -9.14 4.29 13.24
CA LEU A 160 -9.87 4.99 14.29
C LEU A 160 -9.27 4.65 15.65
N GLY A 161 -8.83 5.69 16.38
CA GLY A 161 -8.18 5.54 17.70
C GLY A 161 -6.66 5.48 17.66
N ASP A 162 -6.03 5.42 16.48
CA ASP A 162 -4.58 5.52 16.38
C ASP A 162 -4.08 6.90 16.81
N THR A 163 -2.99 6.89 17.59
CA THR A 163 -2.17 8.07 17.85
C THR A 163 -0.78 7.85 17.23
N TYR A 164 -0.02 8.92 17.02
CA TYR A 164 1.36 8.76 16.55
C TYR A 164 2.21 7.92 17.52
N VAL A 165 1.94 8.02 18.82
CA VAL A 165 2.63 7.25 19.86
C VAL A 165 2.31 5.76 19.75
N SER A 166 1.03 5.39 19.61
CA SER A 166 0.64 3.97 19.46
C SER A 166 1.19 3.36 18.18
N VAL A 167 1.22 4.12 17.08
CA VAL A 167 1.79 3.65 15.81
C VAL A 167 3.31 3.48 15.92
N ALA A 168 4.03 4.46 16.47
CA ALA A 168 5.47 4.34 16.68
C ALA A 168 5.83 3.15 17.60
N ALA A 169 5.06 2.95 18.67
CA ALA A 169 5.21 1.79 19.55
C ALA A 169 4.98 0.46 18.81
N ALA A 170 3.97 0.36 17.93
CA ALA A 170 3.70 -0.84 17.14
C ALA A 170 4.87 -1.21 16.20
N PHE A 171 5.66 -0.23 15.77
CA PHE A 171 6.88 -0.43 14.97
C PHE A 171 8.17 -0.43 15.81
N SER A 172 8.08 -0.35 17.14
CA SER A 172 9.24 -0.23 18.05
C SER A 172 10.18 0.93 17.72
N ILE A 173 9.62 2.07 17.29
CA ILE A 173 10.36 3.30 16.97
C ILE A 173 10.06 4.38 18.01
N ALA A 174 11.07 5.20 18.34
CA ALA A 174 10.89 6.34 19.25
C ALA A 174 10.08 7.45 18.57
N TYR A 175 9.06 7.97 19.27
CA TYR A 175 8.33 9.16 18.86
C TYR A 175 8.78 10.36 19.72
N PRO A 176 9.39 11.42 19.14
CA PRO A 176 9.76 12.60 19.90
C PRO A 176 8.50 13.27 20.47
N GLN A 177 8.47 13.42 21.80
CA GLN A 177 7.39 14.11 22.53
C GLN A 177 7.40 15.61 22.24
#